data_AF-A0A6I6SIX5-F1
#
_entry.id   AF-A0A6I6SIX5-F1
#
_cell.length_a   1.000
_cell.length_b   1.000
_cell.length_c   1.000
_cell.angle_alpha   90.00
_cell.angle_beta   90.00
_cell.angle_gamma   90.00
#
_symmetry.space_group_name_H-M   'P 1'
#
loop_
_entity.id
_entity.type
_entity.pdbx_description
1 polymer ?
#
loop_
_entity_poly.entity_id
_entity_poly.type
_entity_poly.pdbx_seq_one_letter_code
_entity_poly.pdbx_strand_id
1 'polypeptide(L)'
;MDITPDIVSAFRAYYPGFADADDWPDATVTRYLEEADDETGKRWGEYGARGIKKRGMFAFAAHRLVLAKAADIAVANGGTPAAPARLASKSIGGESASFAVPTPSAAEQERYGDLLTTIYGLEFIRLRQRAAMGGVMV
;
A
#
# COMPACT_ATOMS: atom_id res chain seq x y z
N MET A 1 -2.55 -12.80 13.10
CA MET A 1 -3.88 -12.42 13.61
C MET A 1 -4.87 -12.90 12.57
N ASP A 2 -6.00 -13.49 12.99
CA ASP A 2 -6.99 -13.94 12.02
C ASP A 2 -7.69 -12.74 11.38
N ILE A 3 -7.68 -12.66 10.05
CA ILE A 3 -8.36 -11.60 9.30
C ILE A 3 -9.84 -11.97 9.16
N THR A 4 -10.68 -11.31 9.96
CA THR A 4 -12.13 -11.54 9.95
C THR A 4 -12.85 -10.64 8.93
N PRO A 5 -14.10 -10.98 8.54
CA PRO A 5 -14.92 -10.12 7.68
C PRO A 5 -15.13 -8.70 8.23
N ASP A 6 -15.12 -8.54 9.56
CA ASP A 6 -15.20 -7.22 10.20
C ASP A 6 -13.97 -6.35 9.91
N ILE A 7 -12.78 -6.96 9.80
CA ILE A 7 -11.54 -6.26 9.47
C ILE A 7 -11.56 -5.83 8.00
N VAL A 8 -12.04 -6.68 7.10
CA VAL A 8 -12.27 -6.34 5.69
C VAL A 8 -13.25 -5.18 5.56
N SER A 9 -14.36 -5.23 6.31
CA SER A 9 -15.34 -4.13 6.35
C SER A 9 -14.73 -2.84 6.90
N ALA A 10 -13.92 -2.93 7.96
CA ALA A 10 -13.20 -1.79 8.52
C ALA A 10 -12.15 -1.22 7.56
N PHE A 11 -11.49 -2.06 6.77
CA PHE A 11 -10.57 -1.64 5.72
C PHE A 11 -11.30 -0.85 4.63
N ARG A 12 -12.40 -1.39 4.11
CA ARG A 12 -13.23 -0.72 3.09
C ARG A 12 -13.82 0.60 3.58
N ALA A 13 -14.23 0.66 4.84
CA ALA A 13 -14.69 1.90 5.47
C ALA A 13 -13.55 2.93 5.61
N TYR A 14 -12.31 2.49 5.85
CA TYR A 14 -11.16 3.36 5.99
C TYR A 14 -10.65 3.89 4.63
N TYR A 15 -10.70 3.05 3.59
CA TYR A 15 -10.39 3.44 2.21
C TYR A 15 -11.58 3.16 1.28
N PRO A 16 -12.51 4.13 1.14
CA PRO A 16 -13.71 3.97 0.32
C PRO A 16 -13.45 3.60 -1.15
N GLY A 17 -12.25 3.86 -1.67
CA GLY A 17 -11.84 3.44 -3.02
C GLY A 17 -11.76 1.92 -3.23
N PHE A 18 -11.79 1.13 -2.15
CA PHE A 18 -11.81 -0.34 -2.19
C PHE A 18 -13.18 -0.92 -1.77
N ALA A 19 -14.23 -0.11 -1.74
CA ALA A 19 -15.55 -0.52 -1.27
C ALA A 19 -16.27 -1.48 -2.23
N ASP A 20 -15.99 -1.40 -3.53
CA ASP A 20 -16.59 -2.25 -4.56
C ASP A 20 -16.05 -3.69 -4.48
N ALA A 21 -16.94 -4.64 -4.21
CA ALA A 21 -16.59 -6.06 -4.06
C ALA A 21 -16.36 -6.79 -5.39
N ASP A 22 -16.88 -6.26 -6.50
CA ASP A 22 -16.64 -6.80 -7.83
C ASP A 22 -15.24 -6.41 -8.30
N ASP A 23 -14.85 -5.17 -8.03
CA ASP A 23 -13.50 -4.68 -8.35
C ASP A 23 -12.43 -5.19 -7.37
N TRP A 24 -12.82 -5.43 -6.11
CA TRP A 24 -11.94 -5.84 -5.01
C TRP A 24 -12.53 -7.02 -4.22
N PRO A 25 -12.45 -8.26 -4.72
CA PRO A 25 -13.04 -9.42 -4.05
C PRO A 25 -12.53 -9.62 -2.62
N ASP A 26 -13.41 -10.03 -1.71
CA ASP A 26 -13.10 -10.23 -0.29
C ASP A 26 -11.90 -11.16 -0.08
N ALA A 27 -11.78 -12.22 -0.89
CA ALA A 27 -10.66 -13.16 -0.82
C ALA A 27 -9.31 -12.46 -1.12
N THR A 28 -9.29 -11.58 -2.12
CA THR A 28 -8.09 -10.82 -2.50
C THR A 28 -7.72 -9.81 -1.42
N VAL A 29 -8.71 -9.09 -0.89
CA VAL A 29 -8.51 -8.13 0.21
C VAL A 29 -8.00 -8.84 1.47
N THR A 30 -8.59 -9.98 1.81
CA THR A 30 -8.20 -10.80 2.97
C THR A 30 -6.75 -11.24 2.84
N ARG A 31 -6.35 -11.82 1.70
CA ARG A 31 -4.98 -12.24 1.44
C ARG A 31 -3.96 -11.11 1.66
N TYR A 32 -4.23 -9.92 1.14
CA TYR A 32 -3.30 -8.81 1.30
C TYR A 32 -3.31 -8.22 2.72
N LEU A 33 -4.41 -8.36 3.47
CA LEU A 33 -4.45 -8.01 4.89
C LEU A 33 -3.68 -9.03 5.75
N GLU A 34 -3.65 -10.31 5.37
CA GLU A 34 -2.82 -11.33 6.00
C GLU A 34 -1.33 -11.02 5.80
N GLU A 35 -0.91 -10.76 4.55
CA GLU A 35 0.45 -10.29 4.26
C GLU A 35 0.80 -9.01 5.04
N ALA A 36 -0.17 -8.10 5.19
CA ALA A 36 0.03 -6.87 5.94
C ALA A 36 0.18 -7.11 7.45
N ASP A 37 -0.49 -8.12 8.02
CA ASP A 37 -0.29 -8.51 9.42
C ASP A 37 1.13 -9.06 9.63
N ASP A 38 1.61 -9.89 8.71
CA ASP A 38 2.97 -10.44 8.73
C ASP A 38 4.03 -9.32 8.69
N GLU A 39 3.83 -8.33 7.83
CA GLU A 39 4.72 -7.17 7.71
C GLU A 39 4.67 -6.23 8.92
N THR A 40 3.51 -6.12 9.58
CA THR A 40 3.34 -5.24 10.76
C THR A 40 3.61 -5.95 12.09
N GLY A 41 3.75 -7.27 12.13
CA GLY A 41 4.32 -8.06 13.22
C GLY A 41 4.00 -7.60 14.66
N LYS A 42 4.95 -7.81 15.57
CA LYS A 42 4.82 -7.43 17.00
C LYS A 42 5.31 -6.00 17.29
N ARG A 43 6.25 -5.48 16.50
CA ARG A 43 6.89 -4.16 16.73
C ARG A 43 5.93 -2.99 16.57
N TRP A 44 4.79 -3.19 15.90
CA TRP A 44 3.80 -2.15 15.68
C TRP A 44 2.73 -2.08 16.77
N GLY A 45 2.84 -2.94 17.80
CA GLY A 45 1.86 -3.08 18.87
C GLY A 45 0.66 -3.93 18.47
N GLU A 46 -0.42 -3.84 19.25
CA GLU A 46 -1.64 -4.61 19.01
C GLU A 46 -2.55 -3.95 17.96
N TYR A 47 -3.37 -4.78 17.31
CA TYR A 47 -4.42 -4.29 16.44
C TYR A 47 -5.53 -3.66 17.30
N GLY A 48 -5.77 -2.36 17.09
CA GLY A 48 -6.79 -1.62 17.83
C GLY A 48 -7.37 -0.49 17.01
N ALA A 49 -8.51 0.06 17.45
CA ALA A 49 -9.27 1.07 16.70
C ALA A 49 -8.44 2.32 16.32
N ARG A 50 -7.46 2.70 17.17
CA ARG A 50 -6.54 3.82 16.95
C ARG A 50 -5.06 3.39 16.89
N GLY A 51 -4.82 2.09 16.67
CA GLY A 51 -3.47 1.52 16.68
C GLY A 51 -2.67 1.87 15.42
N ILE A 52 -1.37 2.08 15.59
CA ILE A 52 -0.44 2.27 14.46
C ILE A 52 -0.40 1.00 13.60
N LYS A 53 -0.49 -0.18 14.22
CA LYS A 53 -0.60 -1.48 13.52
C LYS A 53 -1.76 -1.50 12.52
N LYS A 54 -2.99 -1.17 12.94
CA LYS A 54 -4.16 -1.15 12.04
C LYS A 54 -3.93 -0.26 10.81
N ARG A 55 -3.41 0.95 11.04
CA ARG A 55 -3.13 1.91 9.95
C ARG A 55 -2.04 1.40 9.01
N GLY A 56 -0.99 0.80 9.56
CA GLY A 56 0.09 0.16 8.79
C GLY A 56 -0.43 -0.97 7.92
N MET A 57 -1.23 -1.86 8.51
CA MET A 57 -1.80 -2.99 7.81
C MET A 57 -2.64 -2.53 6.63
N PHE A 58 -3.53 -1.56 6.86
CA PHE A 58 -4.40 -1.04 5.82
C PHE A 58 -3.61 -0.36 4.71
N ALA A 59 -2.62 0.46 5.05
CA ALA A 59 -1.78 1.14 4.07
C ALA A 59 -0.98 0.14 3.20
N PHE A 60 -0.45 -0.92 3.80
CA PHE A 60 0.26 -1.97 3.06
C PHE A 60 -0.68 -2.78 2.16
N ALA A 61 -1.83 -3.21 2.69
CA ALA A 61 -2.82 -3.95 1.91
C ALA A 61 -3.33 -3.12 0.72
N ALA A 62 -3.66 -1.84 0.94
CA ALA A 62 -4.08 -0.92 -0.12
C ALA A 62 -3.00 -0.74 -1.19
N HIS A 63 -1.74 -0.63 -0.79
CA HIS A 63 -0.62 -0.57 -1.73
C HIS A 63 -0.56 -1.80 -2.63
N ARG A 64 -0.59 -3.00 -2.03
CA ARG A 64 -0.52 -4.27 -2.75
C ARG A 64 -1.71 -4.47 -3.69
N LEU A 65 -2.92 -4.14 -3.23
CA LEU A 65 -4.14 -4.20 -4.05
C LEU A 65 -4.02 -3.32 -5.30
N VAL A 66 -3.53 -2.09 -5.17
CA VAL A 66 -3.34 -1.18 -6.31
C VAL A 66 -2.32 -1.73 -7.31
N LEU A 67 -1.19 -2.26 -6.83
CA LEU A 67 -0.18 -2.84 -7.71
C LEU A 67 -0.70 -4.11 -8.41
N ALA A 68 -1.44 -4.96 -7.70
CA ALA A 68 -2.04 -6.15 -8.27
C ALA A 68 -3.03 -5.80 -9.39
N LYS A 69 -3.95 -4.85 -9.15
CA LYS A 69 -4.89 -4.39 -10.17
C LYS A 69 -4.19 -3.79 -11.39
N ALA A 70 -3.12 -3.01 -11.17
CA ALA A 70 -2.32 -2.46 -12.28
C ALA A 70 -1.64 -3.57 -13.10
N ALA A 71 -1.12 -4.61 -12.45
CA ALA A 71 -0.56 -5.77 -13.11
C ALA A 71 -1.61 -6.55 -13.92
N ASP A 72 -2.80 -6.78 -13.34
CA ASP A 72 -3.90 -7.47 -14.02
C ASP A 72 -4.36 -6.72 -15.27
N ILE A 73 -4.46 -5.39 -15.20
CA ILE A 73 -4.78 -4.53 -16.36
C ILE A 73 -3.68 -4.63 -17.43
N ALA A 74 -2.41 -4.64 -17.04
CA ALA A 74 -1.31 -4.77 -17.98
C ALA A 74 -1.36 -6.12 -18.72
N VAL A 75 -1.66 -7.22 -18.02
CA VAL A 75 -1.83 -8.55 -18.60
C VAL A 75 -3.05 -8.61 -19.52
N ALA A 76 -4.18 -8.06 -19.09
CA ALA A 76 -5.41 -8.01 -19.89
C ALA A 76 -5.21 -7.26 -21.21
N ASN A 77 -4.33 -6.25 -21.23
CA ASN A 77 -3.95 -5.52 -22.44
C ASN A 77 -2.88 -6.21 -23.29
N GLY A 78 -2.54 -7.48 -22.99
CA GLY A 78 -1.51 -8.26 -23.71
C GLY A 78 -0.07 -7.86 -23.36
N GLY A 79 0.11 -7.04 -22.33
CA GLY A 79 1.41 -6.66 -21.80
C GLY A 79 1.97 -7.69 -20.81
N THR A 80 3.25 -7.54 -20.46
CA THR A 80 3.87 -8.28 -19.34
C THR A 80 3.78 -7.44 -18.07
N PRO A 81 3.44 -8.01 -16.91
CA PRO A 81 3.53 -7.30 -15.64
C PRO A 81 4.99 -6.89 -15.41
N ALA A 82 5.28 -5.61 -15.59
CA ALA A 82 6.58 -5.02 -15.28
C ALA A 82 6.52 -4.38 -13.90
N ALA A 83 7.66 -4.31 -13.22
CA ALA A 83 7.78 -3.48 -12.02
C ALA A 83 7.27 -2.06 -12.38
N PRO A 84 6.42 -1.44 -11.53
CA PRO A 84 5.86 -0.12 -11.81
C PRO A 84 7.01 0.86 -12.08
N ALA A 85 7.23 1.17 -13.36
CA ALA A 85 8.15 2.21 -13.75
C ALA A 85 7.56 3.52 -13.23
N ARG A 86 8.35 4.31 -12.49
CA ARG A 86 7.97 5.68 -12.12
C ARG A 86 7.98 6.55 -13.37
N LEU A 87 6.95 6.40 -14.21
CA LEU A 87 6.72 7.23 -15.39
C LEU A 87 6.21 8.59 -14.90
N ALA A 88 7.14 9.53 -14.70
CA ALA A 88 6.85 10.93 -14.40
C ALA A 88 6.48 11.72 -15.67
N SER A 89 5.54 11.23 -16.47
CA SER A 89 5.05 11.95 -17.64
C SER A 89 3.54 11.85 -17.76
N LYS A 90 2.87 12.95 -17.41
CA LYS A 90 1.45 13.17 -17.73
C LYS A 90 1.41 14.33 -18.71
N SER A 91 1.23 14.04 -19.99
CA SER A 91 1.01 15.06 -21.02
C SER A 91 -0.47 15.43 -21.00
N ILE A 92 -0.78 16.63 -20.50
CA ILE A 92 -2.06 17.29 -20.72
C ILE A 92 -1.79 18.30 -21.82
N GLY A 93 -2.64 18.32 -22.85
CA GLY A 93 -2.42 19.02 -24.13
C GLY A 93 -1.60 20.32 -24.01
N GLY A 94 -0.43 20.32 -24.66
CA GLY A 94 0.39 21.51 -24.90
C GLY A 94 1.21 22.06 -23.72
N GLU A 95 0.89 21.71 -22.46
CA GLU A 95 1.58 22.27 -21.29
C GLU A 95 2.29 21.20 -20.45
N SER A 96 3.62 21.21 -20.52
CA SER A 96 4.50 20.41 -19.67
C SER A 96 4.61 21.04 -18.27
N ALA A 97 3.70 20.70 -17.37
CA ALA A 97 3.87 20.99 -15.95
C ALA A 97 4.74 19.89 -15.31
N SER A 98 6.05 20.12 -15.24
CA SER A 98 6.97 19.27 -14.49
C SER A 98 6.75 19.49 -12.98
N PHE A 99 5.84 18.74 -12.38
CA PHE A 99 5.76 18.67 -10.92
C PHE A 99 7.03 17.98 -10.43
N ALA A 100 7.81 18.67 -9.59
CA ALA A 100 8.94 18.08 -8.88
C ALA A 100 8.41 17.04 -7.89
N VAL A 101 8.19 15.82 -8.37
CA VAL A 101 8.05 14.66 -7.50
C VAL A 101 9.46 14.36 -7.01
N PRO A 102 9.74 14.40 -5.70
CA PRO A 102 11.06 14.06 -5.20
C PRO A 102 11.42 12.65 -5.65
N THR A 103 12.41 12.54 -6.53
CA THR A 103 12.97 11.25 -6.95
C THR A 103 13.74 10.70 -5.75
N PRO A 104 13.34 9.54 -5.21
CA PRO A 104 14.07 8.95 -4.10
C PRO A 104 15.45 8.51 -4.60
N SER A 105 16.44 8.63 -3.72
CA SER A 105 17.81 8.21 -3.96
C SER A 105 17.88 6.71 -4.28
N ALA A 106 18.96 6.27 -4.93
CA ALA A 106 19.21 4.86 -5.20
C ALA A 106 19.17 4.00 -3.91
N ALA A 107 19.69 4.53 -2.80
CA ALA A 107 19.65 3.90 -1.49
C ALA A 107 18.21 3.76 -0.94
N GLU A 108 17.34 4.74 -1.16
CA GLU A 108 15.93 4.64 -0.76
C GLU A 108 15.16 3.64 -1.62
N GLN A 109 15.50 3.54 -2.91
CA GLN A 109 14.89 2.57 -3.81
C GLN A 109 15.31 1.13 -3.46
N GLU A 110 16.57 0.91 -3.08
CA GLU A 110 17.02 -0.39 -2.57
C GLU A 110 16.35 -0.74 -1.24
N ARG A 111 16.16 0.25 -0.36
CA ARG A 111 15.60 0.04 0.98
C ARG A 111 14.08 -0.17 1.01
N TYR A 112 13.33 0.57 0.19
CA TYR A 112 11.88 0.60 0.24
C TYR A 112 11.20 0.01 -1.01
N GLY A 113 11.95 -0.23 -2.08
CA GLY A 113 11.43 -0.88 -3.29
C GLY A 113 10.22 -0.18 -3.89
N ASP A 114 9.18 -0.97 -4.15
CA ASP A 114 7.92 -0.55 -4.76
C ASP A 114 7.01 0.24 -3.81
N LEU A 115 7.26 0.24 -2.50
CA LEU A 115 6.47 1.03 -1.53
C LEU A 115 6.49 2.53 -1.85
N LEU A 116 7.50 3.02 -2.56
CA LEU A 116 7.61 4.42 -2.97
C LEU A 116 6.73 4.79 -4.17
N THR A 117 6.01 3.83 -4.77
CA THR A 117 5.27 4.02 -6.04
C THR A 117 3.81 4.40 -5.84
N THR A 118 3.27 4.28 -4.64
CA THR A 118 1.87 4.63 -4.33
C THR A 118 1.79 5.50 -3.07
N ILE A 119 0.70 6.28 -2.96
CA ILE A 119 0.43 7.09 -1.76
C ILE A 119 0.29 6.20 -0.51
N TYR A 120 -0.32 5.02 -0.67
CA TYR A 120 -0.49 4.05 0.41
C TYR A 120 0.84 3.47 0.89
N GLY A 121 1.75 3.13 -0.03
CA GLY A 121 3.09 2.67 0.33
C GLY A 121 3.92 3.75 1.03
N LEU A 122 3.79 5.02 0.63
CA LEU A 122 4.39 6.15 1.35
C LEU A 122 3.80 6.33 2.76
N GLU A 123 2.49 6.16 2.93
CA GLU A 123 1.86 6.15 4.26
C GLU A 123 2.43 5.02 5.12
N PHE A 124 2.56 3.81 4.56
CA PHE A 124 3.16 2.67 5.25
C PHE A 124 4.60 2.95 5.69
N ILE A 125 5.45 3.51 4.82
CA ILE A 125 6.84 3.86 5.19
C ILE A 125 6.87 4.86 6.35
N ARG A 126 6.03 5.90 6.31
CA ARG A 126 5.95 6.91 7.38
C ARG A 126 5.55 6.26 8.71
N LEU A 127 4.58 5.35 8.68
CA LEU A 127 4.14 4.61 9.87
C LEU A 127 5.20 3.62 10.36
N ARG A 128 5.89 2.94 9.44
CA ARG A 128 6.99 2.01 9.75
C ARG A 128 8.14 2.70 10.45
N GLN A 129 8.51 3.90 10.01
CA GLN A 129 9.53 4.71 10.67
C GLN A 129 9.10 5.09 12.09
N ARG A 130 7.83 5.45 12.30
CA ARG A 130 7.29 5.73 13.64
C ARG A 130 7.26 4.49 14.53
N ALA A 131 6.86 3.34 13.99
CA ALA A 131 6.87 2.07 14.70
C ALA A 131 8.30 1.61 15.06
N ALA A 132 9.30 1.95 14.23
CA ALA A 132 10.70 1.65 14.49
C ALA A 132 11.37 2.62 15.48
N MET A 133 10.93 3.89 15.52
CA MET A 133 11.45 4.91 16.45
C MET A 133 10.76 4.89 17.82
N GLY A 134 9.55 4.32 17.90
CA GLY A 134 8.87 4.05 19.17
C GLY A 134 9.61 2.93 19.88
N GLY A 135 10.48 3.27 20.82
CA GLY A 135 11.21 2.31 21.64
C GLY A 135 10.29 1.24 22.21
N VAL A 136 10.80 0.01 22.26
CA VAL A 136 10.19 -1.11 22.98
C VAL A 136 9.97 -0.63 24.42
N MET A 137 8.72 -0.31 24.77
CA MET A 137 8.33 -0.26 26.18
C MET A 137 8.19 -1.73 26.59
N VAL A 138 9.28 -2.29 27.12
CA VAL A 138 9.29 -3.55 27.87
C VAL A 138 8.55 -3.33 29.18
#